data_AF-A0A7Z8QIN4-F1
#
_entry.id   AF-A0A7Z8QIN4-F1
#
_cell.length_a   1.000
_cell.length_b   1.000
_cell.length_c   1.000
_cell.angle_alpha   90.00
_cell.angle_beta   90.00
_cell.angle_gamma   90.00
#
_symmetry.space_group_name_H-M   'P 1'
#
loop_
_entity.id
_entity.type
_entity.pdbx_description
1 polymer ?
#
loop_
_entity_poly.entity_id
_entity_poly.type
_entity_poly.pdbx_seq_one_letter_code
_entity_poly.pdbx_strand_id
1 'polypeptide(L)'
;MSSQELIQQISKNLAKTLNKDRQPIKRQLDRLRNELRKGTKVKEQLLSLELKLKQSIEKRNARLESFPVLEFPDLPISAKKDEIAELIKHNQVIILCGETGSGKTTQLPKICLSIGRGAAGLIGHTQPRRIAARTVADRIAEELKQPLGQAVGYKVRFHDKTRETSLIKLMTDGILLAESQNDPYLNQYDTIIIDEAHERSLNIDFLLGYMRWLLPRRPDLKLIITSATIDPERFSEHFFNAPIINVSGRTYPVEMRYRPAG
;
A
#
# COMPACT_ATOMS: atom_id res chain seq x y z
N MET A 1 -0.26 27.67 25.72
CA MET A 1 0.74 26.60 25.60
C MET A 1 2.15 27.16 25.55
N SER A 2 3.08 26.54 26.29
CA SER A 2 4.52 26.81 26.20
C SER A 2 5.14 26.19 24.93
N SER A 3 6.34 26.63 24.52
CA SER A 3 7.06 26.03 23.40
C SER A 3 7.40 24.56 23.64
N GLN A 4 7.62 24.16 24.90
CA GLN A 4 7.89 22.77 25.27
C GLN A 4 6.63 21.89 25.12
N GLU A 5 5.46 22.37 25.56
CA GLU A 5 4.19 21.69 25.36
C GLU A 5 3.87 21.50 23.87
N LEU A 6 4.11 22.52 23.04
CA LEU A 6 3.91 22.44 21.59
C LEU A 6 4.80 21.35 20.96
N ILE A 7 6.08 21.28 21.33
CA ILE A 7 7.00 20.24 20.83
C ILE A 7 6.50 18.85 21.23
N GLN A 8 6.07 18.67 22.48
CA GLN A 8 5.55 17.40 22.97
C GLN A 8 4.27 16.99 22.23
N GLN A 9 3.34 17.91 22.03
CA GLN A 9 2.09 17.66 21.33
C GLN A 9 2.30 17.31 19.85
N ILE A 10 3.18 18.03 19.15
CA ILE A 10 3.52 17.74 17.75
C ILE A 10 4.17 16.34 17.68
N SER A 11 5.17 16.08 18.54
CA SER A 11 5.86 14.77 18.58
C SER A 11 4.89 13.61 18.78
N LYS A 12 3.95 13.73 19.72
CA LYS A 12 2.96 12.69 20.05
C LYS A 12 2.01 12.39 18.88
N ASN A 13 1.71 13.38 18.04
CA ASN A 13 0.72 13.24 16.97
C ASN A 13 1.33 13.05 15.57
N LEU A 14 2.67 13.05 15.41
CA LEU A 14 3.35 12.80 14.12
C LEU A 14 2.93 11.49 13.45
N ALA A 15 2.67 10.43 14.21
CA ALA A 15 2.23 9.15 13.64
C ALA A 15 0.84 9.25 12.97
N LYS A 16 0.04 10.25 13.34
CA LYS A 16 -1.34 10.43 12.86
C LYS A 16 -1.45 11.26 11.57
N THR A 17 -0.35 11.79 11.04
CA THR A 17 -0.35 12.55 9.78
C THR A 17 -0.41 11.63 8.56
N LEU A 18 -0.59 12.23 7.37
CA LEU A 18 -0.25 11.57 6.12
C LEU A 18 1.24 11.21 6.09
N ASN A 19 1.60 10.11 5.42
CA ASN A 19 2.98 9.63 5.31
C ASN A 19 3.88 10.65 4.61
N LYS A 20 3.39 11.27 3.53
CA LYS A 20 4.10 12.32 2.78
C LYS A 20 4.47 13.55 3.61
N ASP A 21 3.69 13.86 4.64
CA ASP A 21 3.90 15.05 5.48
C ASP A 21 4.75 14.72 6.72
N ARG A 22 4.80 13.45 7.15
CA ARG A 22 5.43 13.03 8.41
C ARG A 22 6.89 13.43 8.51
N GLN A 23 7.70 13.09 7.50
CA GLN A 23 9.13 13.33 7.54
C GLN A 23 9.51 14.82 7.40
N PRO A 24 8.88 15.61 6.51
CA PRO A 24 9.04 17.07 6.50
C PRO A 24 8.71 17.72 7.85
N ILE A 25 7.58 17.36 8.46
CA ILE A 25 7.17 17.91 9.77
C ILE A 25 8.18 17.52 10.86
N LYS A 26 8.60 16.25 10.90
CA LYS A 26 9.60 15.77 11.85
C LYS A 26 10.92 16.52 11.74
N ARG A 27 11.46 16.69 10.51
CA ARG A 27 12.71 17.45 10.28
C ARG A 27 12.59 18.91 10.74
N GLN A 28 11.46 19.55 10.45
CA GLN A 28 11.22 20.92 10.91
C GLN A 28 11.11 20.99 12.43
N LEU A 29 10.44 20.03 13.07
CA LEU A 29 10.34 19.94 14.53
C LEU A 29 11.72 19.76 15.19
N ASP A 30 12.54 18.84 14.68
CA ASP A 30 13.89 18.58 15.21
C ASP A 30 14.78 19.82 15.12
N ARG A 31 14.69 20.56 14.00
CA ARG A 31 15.38 21.85 13.84
C ARG A 31 14.91 22.88 14.88
N LEU A 32 13.61 23.10 15.01
CA LEU A 32 13.05 24.08 15.95
C LEU A 32 13.37 23.71 17.41
N ARG A 33 13.41 22.42 17.73
CA ARG A 33 13.82 21.92 19.04
C ARG A 33 15.27 22.28 19.36
N ASN A 34 16.17 22.18 18.36
CA ASN A 34 17.57 22.57 18.52
C ASN A 34 17.74 24.09 18.64
N GLU A 35 16.98 24.88 17.90
CA GLU A 35 16.99 26.36 18.01
C GLU A 35 16.47 26.81 19.39
N LEU A 36 15.40 26.19 19.92
CA LEU A 36 14.90 26.47 21.26
C LEU A 36 15.96 26.19 22.34
N ARG A 37 16.71 25.09 22.20
CA ARG A 37 17.83 24.75 23.12
C ARG A 37 18.95 25.79 23.10
N LYS A 38 19.14 26.49 21.99
CA LYS A 38 20.09 27.60 21.84
C LYS A 38 19.56 28.95 22.36
N GLY A 39 18.36 28.98 22.95
CA GLY A 39 17.74 30.19 23.48
C GLY A 39 16.96 31.01 22.44
N THR A 40 16.81 30.53 21.21
CA THR A 40 16.03 31.22 20.17
C THR A 40 14.53 31.11 20.45
N LYS A 41 13.80 32.22 20.29
CA LYS A 41 12.33 32.22 20.35
C LYS A 41 11.77 31.57 19.09
N VAL A 42 11.15 30.40 19.23
CA VAL A 42 10.59 29.60 18.11
C VAL A 42 9.07 29.38 18.19
N LYS A 43 8.37 30.10 19.09
CA LYS A 43 6.97 29.83 19.41
C LYS A 43 6.05 29.97 18.19
N GLU A 44 6.25 30.99 17.37
CA GLU A 44 5.45 31.24 16.16
C GLU A 44 5.66 30.15 15.10
N GLN A 45 6.91 29.73 14.90
CA GLN A 45 7.24 28.64 13.97
C GLN A 45 6.64 27.31 14.44
N LEU A 46 6.62 27.05 15.76
CA LEU A 46 5.98 25.88 16.34
C LEU A 46 4.46 25.90 16.15
N LEU A 47 3.81 27.06 16.34
CA LEU A 47 2.38 27.21 16.07
C LEU A 47 2.05 26.97 14.58
N SER A 48 2.85 27.52 13.67
CA SER A 48 2.71 27.25 12.23
C SER A 48 2.88 25.77 11.90
N LEU A 49 3.85 25.09 12.53
CA LEU A 49 4.07 23.67 12.37
C LEU A 49 2.91 22.82 12.93
N GLU A 50 2.34 23.22 14.07
CA GLU A 50 1.16 22.59 14.65
C GLU A 50 -0.06 22.70 13.72
N LEU A 51 -0.25 23.85 13.06
CA LEU A 51 -1.31 24.01 12.06
C LEU A 51 -1.13 23.05 10.88
N LYS A 52 0.09 22.93 10.33
CA LYS A 52 0.39 21.96 9.26
C LYS A 52 0.14 20.52 9.69
N LEU A 53 0.51 20.18 10.93
CA LEU A 53 0.25 18.88 11.52
C LEU A 53 -1.26 18.60 11.61
N LYS A 54 -2.05 19.54 12.13
CA LYS A 54 -3.51 19.42 12.24
C LYS A 54 -4.16 19.23 10.87
N GLN A 55 -3.79 20.04 9.87
CA GLN A 55 -4.28 19.89 8.50
C GLN A 55 -3.96 18.51 7.90
N SER A 56 -2.77 17.97 8.16
CA SER A 56 -2.41 16.62 7.69
C SER A 56 -3.22 15.52 8.39
N ILE A 57 -3.46 15.66 9.69
CA ILE A 57 -4.30 14.75 10.48
C ILE A 57 -5.75 14.80 10.00
N GLU A 58 -6.30 15.99 9.80
CA GLU A 58 -7.67 16.21 9.30
C GLU A 58 -7.83 15.56 7.92
N LYS A 59 -6.89 15.75 7.00
CA LYS A 59 -6.90 15.08 5.69
C LYS A 59 -6.87 13.57 5.81
N ARG A 60 -6.07 13.01 6.71
CA ARG A 60 -6.04 11.55 6.95
C ARG A 60 -7.36 11.05 7.53
N ASN A 61 -7.96 11.77 8.47
CA ASN A 61 -9.24 11.40 9.07
C ASN A 61 -10.38 11.47 8.05
N ALA A 62 -10.43 12.54 7.25
CA ALA A 62 -11.39 12.64 6.14
C ALA A 62 -11.23 11.48 5.14
N ARG A 63 -10.00 11.02 4.89
CA ARG A 63 -9.76 9.81 4.09
C ARG A 63 -10.32 8.57 4.77
N LEU A 64 -10.10 8.36 6.07
CA LEU A 64 -10.69 7.22 6.81
C LEU A 64 -12.22 7.24 6.75
N GLU A 65 -12.83 8.39 6.95
CA GLU A 65 -14.28 8.58 6.89
C GLU A 65 -14.84 8.35 5.48
N SER A 66 -14.03 8.54 4.43
CA SER A 66 -14.42 8.27 3.04
C SER A 66 -14.36 6.81 2.63
N PHE A 67 -13.97 5.89 3.52
CA PHE A 67 -13.86 4.48 3.17
C PHE A 67 -15.23 3.93 2.76
N PRO A 68 -15.33 3.26 1.61
CA PRO A 68 -16.58 2.67 1.17
C PRO A 68 -16.98 1.50 2.07
N VAL A 69 -18.27 1.15 2.04
CA VAL A 69 -18.76 -0.10 2.65
C VAL A 69 -18.09 -1.28 1.93
N LEU A 70 -17.46 -2.16 2.71
CA LEU A 70 -16.70 -3.29 2.17
C LEU A 70 -17.53 -4.57 2.22
N GLU A 71 -18.01 -5.01 1.06
CA GLU A 71 -18.65 -6.31 0.87
C GLU A 71 -17.64 -7.32 0.32
N PHE A 72 -17.60 -8.53 0.87
CA PHE A 72 -16.71 -9.59 0.42
C PHE A 72 -17.54 -10.75 -0.15
N PRO A 73 -17.43 -11.05 -1.45
CA PRO A 73 -18.16 -12.17 -2.05
C PRO A 73 -17.60 -13.52 -1.55
N ASP A 74 -18.36 -14.60 -1.74
CA ASP A 74 -17.93 -15.96 -1.42
C ASP A 74 -16.83 -16.43 -2.39
N LEU A 75 -15.60 -16.02 -2.08
CA LEU A 75 -14.36 -16.39 -2.77
C LEU A 75 -13.41 -17.03 -1.75
N PRO A 76 -12.48 -17.90 -2.19
CA PRO A 76 -11.53 -18.55 -1.27
C PRO A 76 -10.73 -17.58 -0.41
N ILE A 77 -10.31 -16.42 -0.96
CA ILE A 77 -9.61 -15.40 -0.16
C ILE A 77 -10.51 -14.77 0.90
N SER A 78 -11.81 -14.63 0.63
CA SER A 78 -12.75 -14.01 1.58
C SER A 78 -12.92 -14.85 2.83
N ALA A 79 -12.87 -16.19 2.70
CA ALA A 79 -12.89 -17.11 3.85
C ALA A 79 -11.69 -16.93 4.78
N LYS A 80 -10.56 -16.41 4.27
CA LYS A 80 -9.33 -16.13 5.03
C LYS A 80 -9.12 -14.64 5.32
N LYS A 81 -10.14 -13.81 5.11
CA LYS A 81 -10.03 -12.35 5.23
C LYS A 81 -9.43 -11.93 6.58
N ASP A 82 -9.95 -12.47 7.68
CA ASP A 82 -9.55 -12.03 9.02
C ASP A 82 -8.13 -12.49 9.36
N GLU A 83 -7.75 -13.70 8.94
CA GLU A 83 -6.38 -14.22 9.03
C GLU A 83 -5.39 -13.33 8.25
N ILE A 84 -5.72 -12.99 7.01
CA ILE A 84 -4.90 -12.10 6.16
C ILE A 84 -4.80 -10.70 6.78
N ALA A 85 -5.91 -10.14 7.24
CA ALA A 85 -5.95 -8.83 7.89
C ALA A 85 -5.04 -8.78 9.12
N GLU A 86 -5.04 -9.84 9.92
CA GLU A 86 -4.23 -9.92 11.12
C GLU A 86 -2.74 -10.08 10.81
N LEU A 87 -2.40 -10.88 9.80
CA LEU A 87 -1.03 -10.99 9.29
C LEU A 87 -0.51 -9.63 8.79
N ILE A 88 -1.30 -8.87 8.02
CA ILE A 88 -0.89 -7.55 7.52
C ILE A 88 -0.67 -6.56 8.68
N LYS A 89 -1.49 -6.61 9.73
CA LYS A 89 -1.30 -5.73 10.90
C LYS A 89 0.05 -6.01 11.58
N HIS A 90 0.35 -7.28 11.85
CA HIS A 90 1.48 -7.69 12.68
C HIS A 90 2.82 -7.79 11.93
N ASN A 91 2.79 -7.98 10.61
CA ASN A 91 4.00 -8.20 9.83
C ASN A 91 4.20 -7.07 8.82
N GLN A 92 5.43 -6.60 8.64
CA GLN A 92 5.72 -5.55 7.66
C GLN A 92 5.59 -6.06 6.23
N VAL A 93 6.02 -7.31 6.00
CA VAL A 93 5.93 -8.02 4.73
C VAL A 93 5.10 -9.28 4.94
N ILE A 94 4.23 -9.61 4.00
CA ILE A 94 3.58 -10.92 3.91
C ILE A 94 3.65 -11.44 2.48
N ILE A 95 3.67 -12.76 2.32
CA ILE A 95 3.60 -13.42 1.02
C ILE A 95 2.28 -14.17 0.96
N LEU A 96 1.46 -13.82 -0.03
CA LEU A 96 0.15 -14.41 -0.22
C LEU A 96 0.15 -15.25 -1.50
N CYS A 97 0.03 -16.55 -1.29
CA CYS A 97 0.01 -17.55 -2.35
C CYS A 97 -1.41 -18.00 -2.62
N GLY A 98 -1.70 -18.30 -3.87
CA GLY A 98 -2.94 -18.97 -4.22
C GLY A 98 -3.15 -19.06 -5.71
N GLU A 99 -3.97 -20.00 -6.14
CA GLU A 99 -4.25 -20.21 -7.55
C GLU A 99 -4.96 -19.00 -8.19
N THR A 100 -4.89 -18.90 -9.51
CA THR A 100 -5.70 -17.94 -10.26
C THR A 100 -7.19 -18.18 -9.97
N GLY A 101 -7.97 -17.10 -9.93
CA GLY A 101 -9.40 -17.20 -9.60
C GLY A 101 -9.73 -17.27 -8.11
N SER A 102 -8.75 -17.34 -7.19
CA SER A 102 -9.01 -17.31 -5.75
C SER A 102 -9.45 -15.94 -5.19
N GLY A 103 -9.43 -14.90 -6.04
CA GLY A 103 -9.89 -13.54 -5.69
C GLY A 103 -8.80 -12.60 -5.15
N LYS A 104 -7.52 -13.00 -5.14
CA LYS A 104 -6.40 -12.22 -4.58
C LYS A 104 -6.40 -10.77 -5.03
N THR A 105 -6.35 -10.59 -6.34
CA THR A 105 -6.20 -9.29 -6.99
C THR A 105 -7.35 -8.33 -6.68
N THR A 106 -8.59 -8.80 -6.57
CA THR A 106 -9.73 -7.90 -6.31
C THR A 106 -10.01 -7.70 -4.82
N GLN A 107 -9.79 -8.71 -3.98
CA GLN A 107 -10.17 -8.66 -2.58
C GLN A 107 -9.06 -8.14 -1.66
N LEU A 108 -7.79 -8.45 -1.93
CA LEU A 108 -6.67 -8.05 -1.07
C LEU A 108 -6.62 -6.53 -0.77
N PRO A 109 -6.75 -5.61 -1.75
CA PRO A 109 -6.78 -4.18 -1.44
C PRO A 109 -8.01 -3.78 -0.58
N LYS A 110 -9.14 -4.48 -0.71
CA LYS A 110 -10.32 -4.27 0.15
C LYS A 110 -10.05 -4.77 1.58
N ILE A 111 -9.33 -5.88 1.76
CA ILE A 111 -8.87 -6.34 3.09
C ILE A 111 -7.96 -5.28 3.72
N CYS A 112 -7.04 -4.69 2.96
CA CYS A 112 -6.20 -3.59 3.43
C CYS A 112 -7.04 -2.37 3.88
N LEU A 113 -8.05 -1.97 3.11
CA LEU A 113 -8.98 -0.92 3.53
C LEU A 113 -9.68 -1.27 4.86
N SER A 114 -10.10 -2.52 5.06
CA SER A 114 -10.80 -2.94 6.28
C SER A 114 -10.00 -2.77 7.57
N ILE A 115 -8.67 -2.68 7.47
CA ILE A 115 -7.75 -2.45 8.59
C ILE A 115 -7.16 -1.03 8.60
N GLY A 116 -7.77 -0.09 7.88
CA GLY A 116 -7.39 1.34 7.90
C GLY A 116 -6.24 1.72 6.98
N ARG A 117 -5.75 0.82 6.11
CA ARG A 117 -4.77 1.17 5.07
C ARG A 117 -5.44 1.97 3.95
N GLY A 118 -4.68 2.78 3.21
CA GLY A 118 -5.21 3.72 2.24
C GLY A 118 -5.55 5.11 2.82
N ALA A 119 -5.47 5.27 4.14
CA ALA A 119 -5.74 6.54 4.81
C ALA A 119 -4.51 7.42 4.96
N ALA A 120 -3.39 6.86 5.43
CA ALA A 120 -2.15 7.61 5.65
C ALA A 120 -1.38 7.84 4.34
N GLY A 121 -1.61 6.99 3.35
CA GLY A 121 -1.14 7.11 1.98
C GLY A 121 -2.04 6.28 1.06
N LEU A 122 -1.61 6.03 -0.17
CA LEU A 122 -2.29 5.14 -1.09
C LEU A 122 -1.94 3.67 -0.80
N ILE A 123 -2.88 2.78 -1.13
CA ILE A 123 -2.60 1.38 -1.43
C ILE A 123 -2.19 1.32 -2.90
N GLY A 124 -0.90 1.14 -3.16
CA GLY A 124 -0.38 0.95 -4.51
C GLY A 124 -0.41 -0.52 -4.87
N HIS A 125 -1.13 -0.89 -5.92
CA HIS A 125 -1.27 -2.29 -6.33
C HIS A 125 -0.78 -2.45 -7.76
N THR A 126 0.35 -3.14 -7.92
CA THR A 126 0.98 -3.29 -9.23
C THR A 126 0.40 -4.48 -9.99
N GLN A 127 0.43 -4.37 -11.30
CA GLN A 127 0.09 -5.43 -12.25
C GLN A 127 1.13 -5.41 -13.38
N PRO A 128 1.57 -6.56 -13.89
CA PRO A 128 2.58 -6.60 -14.95
C PRO A 128 2.08 -6.02 -16.27
N ARG A 129 0.76 -6.06 -16.50
CA ARG A 129 0.13 -5.66 -17.78
C ARG A 129 -0.80 -4.47 -17.60
N ARG A 130 -0.77 -3.54 -18.57
CA ARG A 130 -1.62 -2.33 -18.57
C ARG A 130 -3.12 -2.64 -18.57
N ILE A 131 -3.52 -3.60 -19.39
CA ILE A 131 -4.94 -4.01 -19.50
C ILE A 131 -5.39 -4.60 -18.16
N ALA A 132 -4.58 -5.46 -17.54
CA ALA A 132 -4.86 -6.01 -16.22
C ALA A 132 -5.02 -4.90 -15.16
N ALA A 133 -4.07 -3.95 -15.08
CA ALA A 133 -4.17 -2.82 -14.14
C ALA A 133 -5.50 -2.04 -14.30
N ARG A 134 -5.92 -1.77 -15.53
CA ARG A 134 -7.17 -1.06 -15.80
C ARG A 134 -8.40 -1.91 -15.46
N THR A 135 -8.49 -3.13 -15.97
CA THR A 135 -9.64 -4.01 -15.75
C THR A 135 -9.81 -4.36 -14.28
N VAL A 136 -8.73 -4.55 -13.53
CA VAL A 136 -8.77 -4.76 -12.08
C VAL A 136 -9.27 -3.50 -11.37
N ALA A 137 -8.83 -2.31 -11.77
CA ALA A 137 -9.31 -1.06 -11.18
C ALA A 137 -10.82 -0.87 -11.41
N ASP A 138 -11.28 -1.11 -12.66
CA ASP A 138 -12.69 -1.06 -13.03
C ASP A 138 -13.51 -2.05 -12.18
N ARG A 139 -13.00 -3.28 -12.01
CA ARG A 139 -13.67 -4.32 -11.22
C ARG A 139 -13.74 -3.98 -9.73
N ILE A 140 -12.67 -3.49 -9.12
CA ILE A 140 -12.69 -3.11 -7.69
C ILE A 140 -13.62 -1.91 -7.49
N ALA A 141 -13.64 -0.94 -8.40
CA ALA A 141 -14.55 0.20 -8.34
C ALA A 141 -16.03 -0.26 -8.40
N GLU A 142 -16.35 -1.18 -9.31
CA GLU A 142 -17.67 -1.82 -9.43
C GLU A 142 -18.08 -2.52 -8.12
N GLU A 143 -17.19 -3.35 -7.55
CA GLU A 143 -17.47 -4.06 -6.30
C GLU A 143 -17.64 -3.11 -5.09
N LEU A 144 -16.95 -1.97 -5.10
CA LEU A 144 -17.10 -0.92 -4.08
C LEU A 144 -18.29 0.02 -4.36
N LYS A 145 -19.06 -0.23 -5.43
CA LYS A 145 -20.22 0.57 -5.84
C LYS A 145 -19.88 2.06 -5.98
N GLN A 146 -18.69 2.36 -6.50
CA GLN A 146 -18.20 3.72 -6.68
C GLN A 146 -17.67 3.95 -8.10
N PRO A 147 -17.79 5.18 -8.64
CA PRO A 147 -17.18 5.53 -9.91
C PRO A 147 -15.65 5.44 -9.84
N LEU A 148 -15.06 4.93 -10.93
CA LEU A 148 -13.61 4.93 -11.10
C LEU A 148 -13.07 6.37 -11.01
N GLY A 149 -11.97 6.53 -10.28
CA GLY A 149 -11.33 7.79 -9.95
C GLY A 149 -11.76 8.36 -8.59
N GLN A 150 -12.80 7.83 -7.94
CA GLN A 150 -13.16 8.23 -6.57
C GLN A 150 -12.24 7.55 -5.55
N ALA A 151 -12.58 6.36 -5.02
CA ALA A 151 -11.71 5.61 -4.12
C ALA A 151 -10.70 4.73 -4.85
N VAL A 152 -11.00 4.29 -6.07
CA VAL A 152 -10.12 3.43 -6.88
C VAL A 152 -9.74 4.18 -8.14
N GLY A 153 -8.44 4.36 -8.38
CA GLY A 153 -7.91 4.90 -9.63
C GLY A 153 -6.88 3.96 -10.24
N TYR A 154 -6.48 4.23 -11.48
CA TYR A 154 -5.32 3.56 -12.07
C TYR A 154 -4.36 4.55 -12.71
N LYS A 155 -3.11 4.12 -12.85
CA LYS A 155 -2.05 4.82 -13.59
C LYS A 155 -1.23 3.85 -14.41
N VAL A 156 -1.29 4.01 -15.73
CA VAL A 156 -0.46 3.29 -16.70
C VAL A 156 0.24 4.29 -17.60
N ARG A 157 1.19 3.85 -18.42
CA ARG A 157 1.87 4.76 -19.36
C ARG A 157 0.82 5.48 -20.23
N PHE A 158 0.92 6.81 -20.27
CA PHE A 158 0.04 7.74 -21.00
C PHE A 158 -1.39 7.92 -20.47
N HIS A 159 -1.78 7.22 -19.40
CA HIS A 159 -3.12 7.38 -18.81
C HIS A 159 -3.08 7.35 -17.29
N ASP A 160 -3.60 8.42 -16.69
CA ASP A 160 -3.76 8.54 -15.24
C ASP A 160 -5.23 8.90 -14.94
N LYS A 161 -5.88 8.07 -14.14
CA LYS A 161 -7.24 8.29 -13.61
C LYS A 161 -7.25 8.35 -12.08
N THR A 162 -6.11 8.58 -11.45
CA THR A 162 -6.03 8.79 -10.01
C THR A 162 -6.43 10.22 -9.63
N ARG A 163 -7.01 10.37 -8.44
CA ARG A 163 -7.36 11.67 -7.84
C ARG A 163 -6.80 11.74 -6.43
N GLU A 164 -6.79 12.93 -5.84
CA GLU A 164 -6.39 13.10 -4.44
C GLU A 164 -7.28 12.30 -3.47
N THR A 165 -8.53 12.04 -3.85
CA THR A 165 -9.49 11.22 -3.08
C THR A 165 -9.23 9.73 -3.20
N SER A 166 -8.42 9.27 -4.16
CA SER A 166 -8.17 7.84 -4.35
C SER A 166 -7.51 7.24 -3.11
N LEU A 167 -7.95 6.05 -2.74
CA LEU A 167 -7.43 5.23 -1.65
C LEU A 167 -6.57 4.10 -2.22
N ILE A 168 -7.01 3.52 -3.35
CA ILE A 168 -6.32 2.46 -4.07
C ILE A 168 -5.87 3.00 -5.44
N LYS A 169 -4.60 2.76 -5.79
CA LYS A 169 -4.04 3.03 -7.11
C LYS A 169 -3.57 1.72 -7.73
N LEU A 170 -4.25 1.29 -8.79
CA LEU A 170 -3.76 0.22 -9.67
C LEU A 170 -2.74 0.80 -10.62
N MET A 171 -1.62 0.13 -10.82
CA MET A 171 -0.60 0.63 -11.75
C MET A 171 0.21 -0.50 -12.35
N THR A 172 0.98 -0.19 -13.39
CA THR A 172 1.99 -1.15 -13.85
C THR A 172 3.25 -1.09 -13.01
N ASP A 173 3.99 -2.18 -12.95
CA ASP A 173 5.29 -2.23 -12.23
C ASP A 173 6.23 -1.09 -12.66
N GLY A 174 6.32 -0.85 -13.98
CA GLY A 174 7.13 0.24 -14.52
C GLY A 174 6.69 1.65 -14.12
N ILE A 175 5.41 1.85 -13.74
CA ILE A 175 4.93 3.13 -13.20
C ILE A 175 5.41 3.29 -11.76
N LEU A 176 5.32 2.25 -10.93
CA LEU A 176 5.83 2.32 -9.56
C LEU A 176 7.35 2.55 -9.55
N LEU A 177 8.08 1.87 -10.43
CA LEU A 177 9.53 2.05 -10.60
C LEU A 177 9.90 3.47 -11.10
N ALA A 178 9.07 4.06 -11.97
CA ALA A 178 9.28 5.46 -12.38
C ALA A 178 8.97 6.45 -11.24
N GLU A 179 7.94 6.19 -10.43
CA GLU A 179 7.62 7.01 -9.26
C GLU A 179 8.72 6.94 -8.20
N SER A 180 9.37 5.79 -8.01
CA SER A 180 10.46 5.64 -7.04
C SER A 180 11.72 6.45 -7.39
N GLN A 181 11.88 6.90 -8.64
CA GLN A 181 12.97 7.81 -9.01
C GLN A 181 12.74 9.23 -8.48
N ASN A 182 11.48 9.68 -8.46
CA ASN A 182 11.10 11.02 -8.01
C ASN A 182 10.76 11.08 -6.51
N ASP A 183 10.23 9.98 -5.97
CA ASP A 183 9.96 9.78 -4.55
C ASP A 183 10.71 8.51 -4.07
N PRO A 184 12.02 8.61 -3.77
CA PRO A 184 12.85 7.47 -3.38
C PRO A 184 12.47 6.81 -2.05
N TYR A 185 11.48 7.33 -1.36
CA TYR A 185 10.93 6.69 -0.17
C TYR A 185 9.49 6.23 -0.36
N LEU A 186 8.87 6.46 -1.53
CA LEU A 186 7.47 6.16 -1.81
C LEU A 186 6.54 6.68 -0.70
N ASN A 187 6.74 7.93 -0.28
CA ASN A 187 6.00 8.55 0.83
C ASN A 187 4.51 8.74 0.57
N GLN A 188 4.11 8.71 -0.71
CA GLN A 188 2.70 8.73 -1.10
C GLN A 188 1.96 7.43 -0.73
N TYR A 189 2.68 6.34 -0.45
CA TYR A 189 2.09 5.03 -0.17
C TYR A 189 2.19 4.66 1.32
N ASP A 190 1.16 3.98 1.81
CA ASP A 190 1.19 3.29 3.11
C ASP A 190 1.24 1.77 2.97
N THR A 191 0.88 1.27 1.79
CA THR A 191 0.84 -0.16 1.46
C THR A 191 1.19 -0.32 -0.01
N ILE A 192 2.07 -1.26 -0.33
CA ILE A 192 2.34 -1.70 -1.69
C ILE A 192 1.97 -3.18 -1.80
N ILE A 193 1.22 -3.52 -2.85
CA ILE A 193 0.92 -4.88 -3.27
C ILE A 193 1.67 -5.09 -4.59
N ILE A 194 2.64 -5.99 -4.62
CA ILE A 194 3.28 -6.46 -5.86
C ILE A 194 2.53 -7.71 -6.29
N ASP A 195 1.70 -7.58 -7.33
CA ASP A 195 0.88 -8.68 -7.81
C ASP A 195 1.54 -9.47 -8.93
N GLU A 196 1.14 -10.74 -9.04
CA GLU A 196 1.65 -11.66 -10.05
C GLU A 196 3.19 -11.70 -10.03
N ALA A 197 3.82 -11.70 -8.85
CA ALA A 197 5.27 -11.66 -8.69
C ALA A 197 5.99 -12.90 -9.28
N HIS A 198 5.21 -13.89 -9.74
CA HIS A 198 5.68 -15.04 -10.51
C HIS A 198 5.88 -14.74 -12.00
N GLU A 199 5.33 -13.65 -12.52
CA GLU A 199 5.72 -13.15 -13.83
C GLU A 199 7.19 -12.75 -13.76
N ARG A 200 8.04 -13.45 -14.52
CA ARG A 200 9.49 -13.25 -14.54
C ARG A 200 9.85 -11.99 -15.34
N SER A 201 9.44 -10.84 -14.83
CA SER A 201 9.72 -9.54 -15.44
C SER A 201 10.83 -8.82 -14.70
N LEU A 202 11.72 -8.18 -15.46
CA LEU A 202 12.82 -7.39 -14.93
C LEU A 202 12.33 -6.26 -14.00
N ASN A 203 11.16 -5.69 -14.28
CA ASN A 203 10.57 -4.65 -13.44
C ASN A 203 10.19 -5.18 -12.05
N ILE A 204 9.63 -6.39 -11.98
CA ILE A 204 9.28 -7.04 -10.71
C ILE A 204 10.57 -7.30 -9.92
N ASP A 205 11.59 -7.86 -10.53
CA ASP A 205 12.87 -8.13 -9.87
C ASP A 205 13.51 -6.84 -9.29
N PHE A 206 13.52 -5.76 -10.07
CA PHE A 206 13.99 -4.45 -9.60
C PHE A 206 13.14 -3.90 -8.46
N LEU A 207 11.82 -4.01 -8.53
CA LEU A 207 10.93 -3.58 -7.46
C LEU A 207 11.18 -4.37 -6.18
N LEU A 208 11.34 -5.70 -6.26
CA LEU A 208 11.62 -6.52 -5.08
C LEU A 208 12.95 -6.13 -4.42
N GLY A 209 14.01 -5.98 -5.22
CA GLY A 209 15.31 -5.50 -4.73
C GLY A 209 15.24 -4.10 -4.11
N TYR A 210 14.50 -3.19 -4.75
CA TYR A 210 14.28 -1.83 -4.25
C TYR A 210 13.48 -1.82 -2.94
N MET A 211 12.43 -2.64 -2.83
CA MET A 211 11.63 -2.75 -1.61
C MET A 211 12.46 -3.29 -0.45
N ARG A 212 13.32 -4.29 -0.68
CA ARG A 212 14.22 -4.81 0.37
C ARG A 212 15.15 -3.72 0.93
N TRP A 213 15.60 -2.79 0.10
CA TRP A 213 16.36 -1.61 0.53
C TRP A 213 15.49 -0.57 1.26
N LEU A 214 14.25 -0.36 0.80
CA LEU A 214 13.37 0.68 1.32
C LEU A 214 12.76 0.34 2.69
N LEU A 215 12.33 -0.91 2.90
CA LEU A 215 11.55 -1.33 4.07
C LEU A 215 12.23 -1.01 5.42
N PRO A 216 13.55 -1.22 5.62
CA PRO A 216 14.24 -0.80 6.85
C PRO A 216 14.18 0.70 7.14
N ARG A 217 13.98 1.54 6.10
CA ARG A 217 13.88 3.00 6.22
C ARG A 217 12.43 3.49 6.35
N ARG A 218 11.46 2.66 5.97
CA ARG A 218 10.01 2.93 6.03
C ARG A 218 9.30 1.83 6.83
N PRO A 219 9.51 1.75 8.16
CA PRO A 219 8.86 0.74 9.01
C PRO A 219 7.32 0.85 9.02
N ASP A 220 6.77 2.00 8.59
CA ASP A 220 5.33 2.23 8.46
C ASP A 220 4.72 1.65 7.16
N LEU A 221 5.54 1.44 6.12
CA LEU A 221 5.14 0.90 4.83
C LEU A 221 4.94 -0.62 4.94
N LYS A 222 3.78 -1.10 4.48
CA LYS A 222 3.52 -2.54 4.33
C LYS A 222 3.80 -2.98 2.90
N LEU A 223 4.36 -4.18 2.77
CA LEU A 223 4.54 -4.85 1.49
C LEU A 223 3.75 -6.17 1.49
N ILE A 224 2.98 -6.40 0.45
CA ILE A 224 2.29 -7.66 0.22
C ILE A 224 2.75 -8.16 -1.15
N ILE A 225 3.27 -9.38 -1.20
CA ILE A 225 3.71 -10.02 -2.44
C ILE A 225 2.72 -11.12 -2.74
N THR A 226 2.06 -11.06 -3.89
CA THR A 226 1.15 -12.12 -4.33
C THR A 226 1.76 -12.95 -5.45
N SER A 227 1.64 -14.27 -5.33
CA SER A 227 2.15 -15.23 -6.31
C SER A 227 1.13 -16.36 -6.55
N ALA A 228 1.09 -16.87 -7.78
CA ALA A 228 0.31 -18.06 -8.13
C ALA A 228 1.15 -19.34 -8.19
N THR A 229 2.47 -19.26 -7.95
CA THR A 229 3.41 -20.37 -8.16
C THR A 229 4.07 -20.88 -6.88
N ILE A 230 4.81 -21.98 -7.04
CA ILE A 230 5.25 -22.96 -6.03
C ILE A 230 6.44 -22.51 -5.15
N ASP A 231 7.06 -21.36 -5.38
CA ASP A 231 8.26 -20.98 -4.59
C ASP A 231 8.09 -19.70 -3.75
N PRO A 232 7.11 -19.65 -2.83
CA PRO A 232 7.01 -18.58 -1.85
C PRO A 232 8.15 -18.55 -0.84
N GLU A 233 8.84 -19.67 -0.64
CA GLU A 233 9.97 -19.78 0.27
C GLU A 233 11.09 -18.83 -0.15
N ARG A 234 11.41 -18.74 -1.45
CA ARG A 234 12.40 -17.75 -1.94
C ARG A 234 12.01 -16.31 -1.64
N PHE A 235 10.73 -15.95 -1.79
CA PHE A 235 10.28 -14.61 -1.42
C PHE A 235 10.40 -14.40 0.10
N SER A 236 10.08 -15.42 0.90
CA SER A 236 10.13 -15.34 2.37
C SER A 236 11.55 -15.10 2.84
N GLU A 237 12.49 -15.91 2.37
CA GLU A 237 13.92 -15.77 2.66
C GLU A 237 14.46 -14.40 2.24
N HIS A 238 14.07 -13.93 1.04
CA HIS A 238 14.49 -12.61 0.55
C HIS A 238 14.02 -11.47 1.46
N PHE A 239 12.80 -11.57 2.01
CA PHE A 239 12.16 -10.58 2.86
C PHE A 239 12.16 -10.96 4.35
N PHE A 240 13.32 -11.38 4.87
CA PHE A 240 13.56 -11.58 6.31
C PHE A 240 12.67 -12.65 6.95
N ASN A 241 12.45 -13.76 6.24
CA ASN A 241 11.55 -14.86 6.63
C ASN A 241 10.10 -14.39 6.83
N ALA A 242 9.61 -13.57 5.89
CA ALA A 242 8.24 -13.07 5.92
C ALA A 242 7.23 -14.24 5.94
N PRO A 243 6.13 -14.13 6.71
CA PRO A 243 5.13 -15.18 6.78
C PRO A 243 4.45 -15.40 5.43
N ILE A 244 4.22 -16.67 5.11
CA ILE A 244 3.53 -17.13 3.92
C ILE A 244 2.12 -17.55 4.30
N ILE A 245 1.12 -17.10 3.55
CA ILE A 245 -0.26 -17.54 3.67
C ILE A 245 -0.77 -18.10 2.34
N ASN A 246 -1.34 -19.31 2.40
CA ASN A 246 -1.88 -20.01 1.24
C ASN A 246 -3.40 -19.88 1.17
N VAL A 247 -3.90 -19.50 -0.01
CA VAL A 247 -5.31 -19.42 -0.38
C VAL A 247 -5.57 -20.39 -1.53
N SER A 248 -6.03 -21.59 -1.21
CA SER A 248 -6.38 -22.62 -2.20
C SER A 248 -7.55 -22.15 -3.08
N GLY A 249 -7.45 -22.34 -4.40
CA GLY A 249 -8.55 -22.04 -5.32
C GLY A 249 -9.69 -23.06 -5.24
N ARG A 250 -10.75 -22.84 -6.02
CA ARG A 250 -11.74 -23.87 -6.35
C ARG A 250 -11.30 -24.47 -7.71
N THR A 251 -10.67 -25.64 -7.70
CA THR A 251 -10.33 -26.35 -8.94
C THR A 251 -11.47 -27.26 -9.37
N TYR A 252 -11.70 -27.34 -10.67
CA TYR A 252 -12.60 -28.31 -11.29
C TYR A 252 -11.76 -29.26 -12.14
N PRO A 253 -12.08 -30.56 -12.18
CA PRO A 253 -11.32 -31.52 -12.96
C PRO A 253 -11.35 -31.14 -14.45
N VAL A 254 -10.18 -31.06 -15.07
CA VAL A 254 -10.01 -30.80 -16.50
C VAL A 254 -9.58 -32.08 -17.19
N GLU A 255 -10.30 -32.48 -18.23
CA GLU A 255 -9.93 -33.62 -19.07
C GLU A 255 -8.83 -33.21 -20.05
N MET A 256 -7.67 -33.86 -19.97
CA MET A 256 -6.56 -33.64 -20.89
C MET A 256 -6.63 -34.65 -22.04
N ARG A 257 -6.83 -34.17 -23.27
CA ARG A 257 -6.81 -35.00 -24.48
C ARG A 257 -5.56 -34.69 -25.29
N TYR A 258 -4.75 -35.71 -25.56
CA TYR A 258 -3.57 -35.61 -26.39
C TYR A 258 -3.89 -36.09 -27.81
N ARG A 259 -3.42 -35.36 -28.82
CA ARG A 259 -3.45 -35.85 -30.21
C ARG A 259 -2.38 -36.94 -30.36
N PRO A 260 -2.70 -38.11 -30.94
CA PRO A 260 -1.69 -39.11 -31.27
C PRO A 260 -0.63 -38.50 -32.19
N ALA A 261 0.64 -38.89 -32.01
CA ALA A 261 1.68 -38.56 -32.97
C ALA A 261 1.33 -39.27 -34.29
N GLY A 262 1.01 -38.47 -35.32
CA GLY A 262 0.79 -38.94 -36.69
C GLY A 262 2.05 -38.81 -37.52
#